data_AF-A0A851HKS0-F1
#
_entry.id   AF-A0A851HKS0-F1
#
_cell.length_a   1.000
_cell.length_b   1.000
_cell.length_c   1.000
_cell.angle_alpha   90.00
_cell.angle_beta   90.00
_cell.angle_gamma   90.00
#
_symmetry.space_group_name_H-M   'P 1'
#
loop_
_entity.id
_entity.type
_entity.pdbx_description
1 polymer ?
#
loop_
_entity_poly.entity_id
_entity_poly.type
_entity_poly.pdbx_seq_one_letter_code
_entity_poly.pdbx_strand_id
1 'polypeptide(L)' 'LNSLYKAELVFLDGPWRDRDHLEAATADWVHWFNTQRLHSMLDYQTPAEVETDYHWTETDTSAAA' A
#
# COMPACT_ATOMS: atom_id res chain seq x y z
N LEU A 1 5.19 2.29 -9.00
CA LEU A 1 4.12 1.33 -8.66
C LEU A 1 3.88 0.26 -9.72
N ASN A 2 3.54 0.61 -10.98
CA ASN A 2 3.11 -0.39 -11.98
C ASN A 2 4.12 -1.52 -12.27
N SER A 3 5.43 -1.21 -12.25
CA SER A 3 6.48 -2.23 -12.45
C SER A 3 6.60 -3.21 -11.28
N LEU A 4 6.40 -2.74 -10.05
CA LEU A 4 6.53 -3.56 -8.84
C LEU A 4 5.32 -4.48 -8.67
N TYR A 5 4.12 -3.94 -8.88
CA TYR A 5 2.87 -4.69 -8.93
C TYR A 5 2.95 -5.87 -9.93
N LYS A 6 3.47 -5.62 -11.13
CA LYS A 6 3.64 -6.69 -12.13
C LYS A 6 4.67 -7.74 -11.69
N ALA A 7 5.77 -7.32 -11.07
CA ALA A 7 6.81 -8.23 -10.60
C ALA A 7 6.34 -9.12 -9.44
N GLU A 8 5.79 -8.50 -8.39
CA GLU A 8 5.40 -9.18 -7.15
C GLU A 8 4.08 -9.95 -7.31
N LEU A 9 3.05 -9.36 -7.91
CA LEU A 9 1.77 -10.05 -8.04
C LEU A 9 1.70 -10.89 -9.32
N VAL A 10 1.92 -10.28 -10.48
CA VAL A 10 1.59 -10.94 -11.75
C VAL A 10 2.59 -12.05 -12.10
N PHE A 11 3.88 -11.86 -11.80
CA PHE A 11 4.93 -12.81 -12.16
C PHE A 11 5.35 -13.78 -11.05
N LEU A 12 5.30 -13.37 -9.78
CA LEU A 12 5.71 -14.22 -8.65
C LEU A 12 4.54 -15.04 -8.06
N ASP A 13 3.36 -14.45 -7.90
CA ASP A 13 2.18 -15.13 -7.31
C ASP A 13 1.26 -15.79 -8.35
N GLY A 14 1.54 -15.62 -9.64
CA GLY A 14 0.80 -16.26 -10.74
C GLY A 14 1.15 -17.75 -10.91
N PRO A 15 0.38 -18.52 -11.73
CA PRO A 15 -0.63 -18.07 -12.70
C PRO A 15 -2.06 -17.95 -12.15
N TRP A 16 -2.82 -17.02 -12.70
CA TRP A 16 -4.19 -16.71 -12.31
C TRP A 16 -5.22 -17.50 -13.12
N ARG A 17 -6.28 -17.97 -12.46
CA ARG A 17 -7.31 -18.83 -13.08
C ARG A 17 -8.28 -18.03 -13.96
N ASP A 18 -8.69 -16.87 -13.48
CA ASP A 18 -9.67 -15.98 -14.10
C ASP A 18 -9.44 -14.54 -13.60
N ARG A 19 -10.18 -13.58 -14.17
CA ARG A 19 -10.06 -12.16 -13.82
C ARG A 19 -10.44 -11.92 -12.35
N ASP A 20 -11.49 -12.55 -11.86
CA ASP A 20 -12.00 -12.32 -10.51
C ASP A 20 -10.96 -12.75 -9.46
N HIS A 21 -10.22 -13.84 -9.72
CA HIS A 21 -9.11 -14.26 -8.87
C HIS A 21 -7.96 -13.24 -8.85
N LEU A 22 -7.63 -12.64 -10.02
CA LEU A 22 -6.61 -11.60 -10.09
C LEU A 22 -7.05 -10.31 -9.37
N GLU A 23 -8.34 -9.94 -9.45
CA GLU A 23 -8.89 -8.78 -8.75
C GLU A 23 -8.83 -8.96 -7.24
N ALA A 24 -9.19 -10.14 -6.72
CA ALA A 24 -9.07 -10.45 -5.30
C ALA A 24 -7.61 -10.39 -4.83
N ALA A 25 -6.69 -11.02 -5.57
CA ALA A 25 -5.27 -10.98 -5.25
C ALA A 25 -4.67 -9.56 -5.34
N THR A 26 -5.21 -8.72 -6.23
CA THR A 26 -4.84 -7.30 -6.31
C THR A 26 -5.28 -6.54 -5.06
N ALA A 27 -6.49 -6.78 -4.57
CA ALA A 27 -6.98 -6.17 -3.33
C ALA A 27 -6.10 -6.56 -2.14
N ASP A 28 -5.74 -7.84 -2.04
CA ASP A 28 -4.85 -8.35 -0.99
C ASP A 28 -3.45 -7.73 -1.09
N TRP A 29 -2.89 -7.65 -2.30
CA TRP A 29 -1.57 -7.02 -2.53
C TRP A 29 -1.57 -5.55 -2.17
N VAL A 30 -2.60 -4.78 -2.56
CA VAL A 30 -2.73 -3.37 -2.20
C VAL A 30 -2.87 -3.19 -0.70
N HIS A 31 -3.68 -4.03 -0.04
CA HIS A 31 -3.81 -4.00 1.40
C HIS A 31 -2.45 -4.22 2.07
N TRP A 32 -1.74 -5.30 1.74
CA TRP A 32 -0.42 -5.57 2.28
C TRP A 32 0.58 -4.44 2.01
N PHE A 33 0.62 -3.91 0.78
CA PHE A 33 1.53 -2.84 0.38
C PHE A 33 1.34 -1.57 1.21
N ASN A 34 0.10 -1.26 1.57
CA ASN A 34 -0.25 -0.05 2.30
C ASN A 34 -0.19 -0.21 3.83
N THR A 35 -0.46 -1.41 4.37
CA THR A 35 -0.63 -1.60 5.83
C THR A 35 0.46 -2.41 6.49
N GLN A 36 1.27 -3.15 5.72
CA GLN A 36 2.24 -4.11 6.27
C GLN A 36 3.62 -4.01 5.64
N ARG A 37 3.73 -3.56 4.38
CA ARG A 37 5.01 -3.41 3.70
C ARG A 37 5.74 -2.18 4.22
N LEU A 38 6.93 -2.37 4.76
CA LEU A 38 7.83 -1.29 5.15
C LEU A 38 8.58 -0.76 3.93
N HIS A 39 8.68 0.56 3.83
CA HIS A 39 9.38 1.21 2.72
C HIS A 39 10.57 2.00 3.25
N SER A 40 11.77 1.72 2.76
CA SER A 40 12.98 2.42 3.20
C SER A 40 12.95 3.92 2.88
N MET A 41 12.18 4.34 1.88
CA MET A 41 11.95 5.75 1.54
C MET A 41 11.03 6.46 2.54
N LEU A 42 10.23 5.70 3.29
CA LEU A 42 9.35 6.17 4.35
C LEU A 42 9.96 5.86 5.73
N ASP A 43 11.29 5.85 5.85
CA ASP A 43 11.98 5.54 7.11
C ASP A 43 11.57 4.19 7.73
N TYR A 44 11.28 3.20 6.88
CA TYR A 44 10.77 1.87 7.28
C TYR A 44 9.39 1.91 7.93
N GLN A 45 8.56 2.89 7.59
CA GLN A 45 7.14 2.90 7.92
C GLN A 45 6.29 2.40 6.73
N THR A 46 5.05 2.08 7.03
CA THR A 46 4.01 1.76 6.04
C THR A 46 3.37 3.05 5.52
N PRO A 47 2.83 3.07 4.28
CA PRO A 47 2.13 4.24 3.76
C PRO A 47 0.95 4.67 4.65
N ALA A 48 0.20 3.71 5.21
CA ALA A 48 -0.93 4.01 6.09
C ALA A 48 -0.50 4.71 7.39
N GLU A 49 0.67 4.36 7.97
CA GLU A 49 1.23 5.05 9.13
C GLU A 49 1.59 6.50 8.78
N VAL A 50 2.26 6.71 7.64
CA VAL A 50 2.64 8.06 7.18
C VAL A 50 1.42 8.93 6.90
N GLU A 51 0.39 8.39 6.24
CA GLU A 51 -0.87 9.11 6.00
C GLU A 51 -1.59 9.46 7.30
N THR A 52 -1.59 8.52 8.26
CA THR A 52 -2.17 8.75 9.60
C THR A 52 -1.46 9.91 10.28
N ASP A 53 -0.12 9.86 10.38
CA ASP A 53 0.69 10.90 11.00
C ASP A 53 0.47 12.27 10.34
N TYR A 54 0.45 12.31 8.99
CA TYR A 54 0.18 13.51 8.23
C TYR A 54 -1.18 14.14 8.62
N HIS A 55 -2.26 13.36 8.63
CA HIS A 55 -3.59 13.86 8.99
C HIS A 55 -3.72 14.30 10.44
N TRP A 56 -3.02 13.65 11.38
CA TRP A 56 -2.96 14.13 12.77
C TRP A 56 -2.29 15.51 12.85
N THR A 57 -1.18 15.72 12.14
CA THR A 57 -0.47 17.01 12.13
C THR A 57 -1.25 18.13 11.45
N GLU A 58 -1.98 17.83 10.36
CA GLU A 58 -2.86 18.80 9.70
C GLU A 58 -4.02 19.23 10.60
N THR A 59 -4.62 18.27 11.32
CA THR A 59 -5.73 18.52 12.22
C THR A 59 -5.29 19.37 13.43
N ASP A 60 -4.10 19.10 13.98
CA ASP A 60 -3.52 19.89 15.07
C ASP A 60 -3.17 21.33 14.62
N THR A 61 -2.59 21.47 13.42
CA THR A 61 -2.26 22.78 12.83
C THR A 61 -3.51 23.60 12.49
N SER A 62 -4.59 22.95 12.02
CA SER A 62 -5.86 23.61 11.71
C SER A 62 -6.68 23.98 12.94
N ALA A 63 -6.49 23.30 14.08
CA ALA A 63 -7.18 23.61 15.34
C ALA A 63 -6.50 24.72 16.15
N ALA A 64 -5.22 25.01 15.87
CA ALA A 64 -4.43 26.06 16.51
C ALA A 64 -4.44 27.42 15.76
N ALA A 65 -5.14 27.53 14.63
CA ALA A 65 -5.26 28.74 13.80
C ALA A 65 -6.63 29.43 13.98
#